data_AF-A0A972DCZ7-F1
#
_entry.id   AF-A0A972DCZ7-F1
#
_cell.length_a   1.000
_cell.length_b   1.000
_cell.length_c   1.000
_cell.angle_alpha   90.00
_cell.angle_beta   90.00
_cell.angle_gamma   90.00
#
_symmetry.space_group_name_H-M   'P 1'
#
loop_
_entity.id
_entity.type
_entity.pdbx_description
1 polymer ?
#
loop_
_entity_poly.entity_id
_entity_poly.type
_entity_poly.pdbx_seq_one_letter_code
_entity_poly.pdbx_strand_id
1 'polypeptide(L)'
;MASRKPPETRSERPKSRAKNGDVRGAGGELHRKASGRHPTLTTNQGVPVVDNQNSLRPTPRGPTLLEDFILREKITHFDHERIPERIVHARGTGAHGTFELTRSLEEYTTAKVLTEVGVKTPVFARFSTVAGGAGSVDTPRDVRGFAVKFYTREGNWDLVGNNIPVFFIQD
;
A
#
# COMPACT_ATOMS: atom_id res chain seq x y z
N MET A 1 -8.33 63.55 35.47
CA MET A 1 -8.84 63.09 34.16
C MET A 1 -7.66 62.52 33.37
N ALA A 2 -7.56 61.20 33.25
CA ALA A 2 -6.54 60.54 32.44
C ALA A 2 -7.26 59.76 31.33
N SER A 3 -7.16 60.24 30.09
CA SER A 3 -7.80 59.64 28.92
C SER A 3 -7.26 58.22 28.66
N ARG A 4 -8.15 57.24 28.70
CA ARG A 4 -7.88 55.86 28.27
C ARG A 4 -7.86 55.80 26.74
N LYS A 5 -6.76 55.32 26.18
CA LYS A 5 -6.61 55.01 24.74
C LYS A 5 -7.46 53.75 24.43
N PRO A 6 -8.26 53.71 23.35
CA PRO A 6 -9.07 52.53 23.02
C PRO A 6 -8.19 51.38 22.48
N PRO A 7 -8.63 50.12 22.62
CA PRO A 7 -7.86 48.96 22.16
C PRO A 7 -7.90 48.87 20.62
N GLU A 8 -6.75 48.63 20.00
CA GLU A 8 -6.63 48.34 18.57
C GLU A 8 -7.31 47.01 18.25
N THR A 9 -8.32 47.04 17.38
CA THR A 9 -8.88 45.86 16.72
C THR A 9 -7.80 45.19 15.87
N ARG A 10 -7.38 43.98 16.27
CA ARG A 10 -6.57 43.09 15.42
C ARG A 10 -7.32 42.82 14.12
N SER A 11 -6.77 43.28 12.99
CA SER A 11 -7.33 42.97 11.67
C SER A 11 -7.23 41.46 11.41
N GLU A 12 -8.37 40.80 11.17
CA GLU A 12 -8.39 39.47 10.59
C GLU A 12 -7.79 39.54 9.19
N ARG A 13 -6.75 38.73 8.91
CA ARG A 13 -6.20 38.62 7.56
C ARG A 13 -7.23 37.93 6.67
N PRO A 14 -7.54 38.46 5.48
CA PRO A 14 -8.50 37.81 4.59
C PRO A 14 -7.93 36.48 4.09
N LYS A 15 -8.76 35.42 4.13
CA LYS A 15 -8.45 34.13 3.51
C LYS A 15 -8.29 34.35 2.01
N SER A 16 -7.06 34.27 1.49
CA SER A 16 -6.84 34.39 0.05
C SER A 16 -7.28 33.12 -0.66
N ARG A 17 -8.22 33.26 -1.60
CA ARG A 17 -8.72 32.16 -2.42
C ARG A 17 -7.64 31.81 -3.44
N ALA A 18 -7.14 30.58 -3.45
CA ALA A 18 -6.20 30.14 -4.48
C ALA A 18 -6.93 30.03 -5.83
N LYS A 19 -6.20 30.21 -6.94
CA LYS A 19 -6.73 30.32 -8.31
C LYS A 19 -7.60 29.13 -8.79
N ASN A 20 -7.66 28.02 -8.04
CA ASN A 20 -8.42 26.80 -8.39
C ASN A 20 -9.59 26.48 -7.45
N GLY A 21 -10.06 27.43 -6.62
CA GLY A 21 -11.14 27.15 -5.66
C GLY A 21 -10.69 26.47 -4.36
N ASP A 22 -9.40 26.10 -4.27
CA ASP A 22 -8.75 25.67 -3.04
C ASP A 22 -8.76 26.81 -2.00
N VAL A 23 -9.14 26.47 -0.77
CA VAL A 23 -9.13 27.40 0.36
C VAL A 23 -7.81 27.24 1.10
N ARG A 24 -7.07 28.34 1.31
CA ARG A 24 -5.91 28.32 2.22
C ARG A 24 -6.40 28.45 3.66
N GLY A 25 -5.96 27.52 4.50
CA GLY A 25 -6.21 27.56 5.93
C GLY A 25 -5.29 28.53 6.66
N ALA A 26 -5.52 28.70 7.96
CA ALA A 26 -4.82 29.69 8.78
C ALA A 26 -3.33 29.35 8.99
N GLY A 27 -2.94 28.08 8.80
CA GLY A 27 -1.55 27.61 8.82
C GLY A 27 -0.87 27.67 7.45
N GLY A 28 -1.54 28.18 6.42
CA GLY A 28 -1.04 28.23 5.04
C GLY A 28 -1.24 26.93 4.26
N GLU A 29 -1.85 25.91 4.88
CA GLU A 29 -2.18 24.63 4.27
C GLU A 29 -3.27 24.77 3.20
N LEU A 30 -3.23 23.92 2.18
CA LEU A 30 -4.21 23.90 1.11
C LEU A 30 -5.32 22.91 1.45
N HIS A 31 -6.54 23.42 1.65
CA HIS A 31 -7.73 22.59 1.82
C HIS A 31 -8.25 22.18 0.44
N ARG A 32 -7.72 21.06 -0.04
CA ARG A 32 -8.17 20.44 -1.29
C ARG A 32 -9.34 19.53 -0.99
N LYS A 33 -10.50 19.86 -1.56
CA LYS A 33 -11.65 18.95 -1.61
C LYS A 33 -11.62 18.19 -2.91
N ALA A 34 -11.86 16.89 -2.86
CA ALA A 34 -12.07 16.10 -4.06
C ALA A 34 -13.24 16.71 -4.87
N SER A 35 -13.03 16.94 -6.16
CA SER A 35 -14.04 17.49 -7.07
C SER A 35 -13.99 16.79 -8.42
N GLY A 36 -15.11 16.85 -9.16
CA GLY A 36 -15.23 16.25 -10.48
C GLY A 36 -15.19 14.72 -10.45
N ARG A 37 -14.13 14.12 -11.01
CA ARG A 37 -13.98 12.67 -11.19
C ARG A 37 -13.38 11.94 -9.98
N HIS A 38 -12.96 12.66 -8.95
CA HIS A 38 -12.34 12.05 -7.78
C HIS A 38 -13.38 11.77 -6.68
N PRO A 39 -13.44 10.55 -6.13
CA PRO A 39 -14.34 10.24 -5.03
C PRO A 39 -13.99 11.08 -3.80
N THR A 40 -15.00 11.37 -2.99
CA THR A 40 -14.82 12.05 -1.70
C THR A 40 -13.93 11.21 -0.79
N LEU A 41 -12.98 11.84 -0.11
CA LEU A 41 -12.16 11.17 0.92
C LEU A 41 -13.07 10.77 2.08
N THR A 42 -13.02 9.51 2.50
CA THR A 42 -13.83 8.99 3.60
C THR A 42 -12.96 8.31 4.66
N THR A 43 -13.54 8.09 5.82
CA THR A 43 -13.09 7.08 6.79
C THR A 43 -13.34 5.67 6.25
N ASN A 44 -12.81 4.67 6.94
CA ASN A 44 -13.07 3.24 6.66
C ASN A 44 -14.55 2.87 6.85
N GLN A 45 -15.30 3.65 7.64
CA GLN A 45 -16.75 3.52 7.82
C GLN A 45 -17.57 4.31 6.79
N GLY A 46 -16.92 4.91 5.78
CA GLY A 46 -17.58 5.67 4.71
C GLY A 46 -18.00 7.09 5.09
N VAL A 47 -17.57 7.61 6.24
CA VAL A 47 -17.91 8.98 6.66
C VAL A 47 -17.04 9.99 5.88
N PRO A 48 -17.62 10.99 5.21
CA PRO A 48 -16.85 12.01 4.49
C PRO A 48 -15.90 12.81 5.40
N VAL A 49 -14.63 12.93 5.00
CA VAL A 49 -13.62 13.74 5.69
C VAL A 49 -13.61 15.15 5.09
N VAL A 50 -14.01 16.13 5.89
CA VAL A 50 -14.12 17.54 5.44
C VAL A 50 -12.79 18.27 5.47
N ASP A 51 -11.95 17.97 6.45
CA ASP A 51 -10.61 18.52 6.65
C ASP A 51 -9.64 17.36 6.98
N ASN A 52 -8.62 17.17 6.15
CA ASN A 52 -7.57 16.16 6.31
C ASN A 52 -6.19 16.80 6.57
N GLN A 53 -6.17 18.10 6.89
CA GLN A 53 -4.97 18.88 7.15
C GLN A 53 -4.80 19.20 8.63
N ASN A 54 -5.90 19.25 9.38
CA ASN A 54 -5.91 19.60 10.80
C ASN A 54 -6.49 18.48 11.68
N SER A 55 -5.99 18.37 12.90
CA SER A 55 -6.60 17.60 13.97
C SER A 55 -7.65 18.42 14.70
N LEU A 56 -8.66 17.77 15.27
CA LEU A 56 -9.66 18.41 16.12
C LEU A 56 -9.03 18.87 17.45
N ARG A 57 -9.22 20.16 17.77
CA ARG A 57 -8.67 20.83 18.95
C ARG A 57 -9.74 21.76 19.56
N PRO A 58 -9.76 21.97 20.88
CA PRO A 58 -10.73 22.87 21.52
C PRO A 58 -10.43 24.35 21.23
N THR A 59 -9.17 24.69 20.89
CA THR A 59 -8.76 26.02 20.43
C THR A 59 -7.71 25.89 19.32
N PRO A 60 -7.47 26.94 18.49
CA PRO A 60 -6.53 26.85 17.37
C PRO A 60 -5.09 26.45 17.74
N ARG A 61 -4.67 26.68 19.01
CA ARG A 61 -3.36 26.30 19.55
C ARG A 61 -3.47 25.36 20.75
N GLY A 62 -4.62 24.72 20.93
CA GLY A 62 -4.89 23.80 22.01
C GLY A 62 -4.40 22.37 21.74
N PRO A 63 -4.52 21.48 22.74
CA PRO A 63 -4.22 20.06 22.57
C PRO A 63 -5.24 19.36 21.64
N THR A 64 -4.86 18.23 21.05
CA THR A 64 -5.78 17.40 20.25
C THR A 64 -6.80 16.68 21.14
N LEU A 65 -8.05 16.59 20.69
CA LEU A 65 -9.11 15.89 21.42
C LEU A 65 -9.14 14.39 21.09
N LEU A 66 -9.43 13.55 22.09
CA LEU A 66 -9.56 12.10 21.90
C LEU A 66 -10.78 11.70 21.05
N GLU A 67 -11.81 12.54 21.02
CA GLU A 67 -13.01 12.34 20.19
C GLU A 67 -12.76 12.46 18.68
N ASP A 68 -11.56 12.89 18.27
CA ASP A 68 -11.12 12.89 16.87
C ASP A 68 -10.94 11.46 16.34
N PHE A 69 -12.06 10.84 15.95
CA PHE A 69 -12.07 9.47 15.43
C PHE A 69 -11.42 9.37 14.05
N ILE A 70 -11.44 10.44 13.24
CA ILE A 70 -10.82 10.47 11.92
C ILE A 70 -9.29 10.38 12.05
N LEU A 71 -8.71 11.21 12.93
CA LEU A 71 -7.28 11.15 13.21
C LEU A 71 -6.87 9.78 13.75
N ARG A 72 -7.57 9.28 14.76
CA ARG A 72 -7.23 8.00 15.39
C ARG A 72 -7.33 6.84 14.42
N GLU A 73 -8.38 6.77 13.62
CA GLU A 73 -8.55 5.71 12.63
C GLU A 73 -7.40 5.70 11.62
N LYS A 74 -7.05 6.88 11.07
CA LYS A 74 -5.97 7.02 10.09
C LYS A 74 -4.61 6.61 10.66
N ILE A 75 -4.28 7.10 11.86
CA ILE A 75 -3.00 6.78 12.52
C ILE A 75 -2.96 5.32 12.96
N THR A 76 -4.08 4.77 13.44
CA THR A 76 -4.16 3.35 13.81
C THR A 76 -3.90 2.46 12.61
N HIS A 77 -4.48 2.76 11.44
CA HIS A 77 -4.19 1.99 10.23
C HIS A 77 -2.71 2.11 9.84
N PHE A 78 -2.15 3.32 9.86
CA PHE A 78 -0.73 3.58 9.56
C PHE A 78 0.22 2.80 10.49
N ASP A 79 -0.03 2.85 11.80
CA ASP A 79 0.78 2.18 12.83
C ASP A 79 0.80 0.64 12.63
N HIS A 80 -0.19 0.09 11.94
CA HIS A 80 -0.34 -1.33 11.67
C HIS A 80 -0.17 -1.70 10.18
N GLU A 81 0.46 -0.85 9.37
CA GLU A 81 0.73 -1.15 7.95
C GLU A 81 1.78 -2.26 7.76
N ARG A 82 2.67 -2.46 8.74
CA ARG A 82 3.76 -3.44 8.65
C ARG A 82 3.31 -4.80 9.16
N ILE A 83 3.48 -5.82 8.33
CA ILE A 83 3.39 -7.23 8.70
C ILE A 83 4.80 -7.84 8.75
N PRO A 84 5.03 -8.93 9.49
CA PRO A 84 6.31 -9.61 9.48
C PRO A 84 6.74 -10.00 8.05
N GLU A 85 8.02 -9.79 7.76
CA GLU A 85 8.60 -10.29 6.51
C GLU A 85 8.74 -11.81 6.52
N ARG A 86 9.02 -12.40 5.36
CA ARG A 86 9.32 -13.84 5.28
C ARG A 86 10.64 -14.11 5.99
N ILE A 87 10.73 -15.22 6.73
CA ILE A 87 11.95 -15.62 7.44
C ILE A 87 13.17 -15.76 6.52
N VAL A 88 12.93 -16.20 5.28
CA VAL A 88 13.89 -16.21 4.17
C VAL A 88 13.18 -15.67 2.92
N HIS A 89 13.94 -15.23 1.93
CA HIS A 89 13.38 -14.67 0.71
C HIS A 89 12.52 -13.41 0.93
N ALA A 90 12.88 -12.58 1.92
CA ALA A 90 12.15 -11.36 2.26
C ALA A 90 12.15 -10.35 1.11
N ARG A 91 13.32 -10.03 0.55
CA ARG A 91 13.46 -9.14 -0.62
C ARG A 91 13.04 -9.88 -1.90
N GLY A 92 12.04 -9.35 -2.59
CA GLY A 92 11.57 -9.92 -3.84
C GLY A 92 10.54 -9.08 -4.58
N THR A 93 10.28 -9.46 -5.83
CA THR A 93 9.33 -8.82 -6.74
C THR A 93 8.38 -9.85 -7.34
N GLY A 94 7.20 -9.41 -7.76
CA GLY A 94 6.15 -10.28 -8.30
C GLY A 94 5.67 -9.82 -9.67
N ALA A 95 5.24 -10.77 -10.50
CA ALA A 95 4.65 -10.51 -11.80
C ALA A 95 3.50 -11.48 -12.08
N HIS A 96 2.42 -10.95 -12.67
CA HIS A 96 1.34 -11.77 -13.23
C HIS A 96 1.69 -12.21 -14.66
N GLY A 97 1.22 -13.39 -15.04
CA GLY A 97 1.38 -13.91 -16.39
C GLY A 97 0.43 -15.06 -16.67
N THR A 98 0.73 -15.80 -17.75
CA THR A 98 0.01 -17.02 -18.13
C THR A 98 1.00 -18.12 -18.47
N PHE A 99 0.69 -19.34 -18.06
CA PHE A 99 1.33 -20.55 -18.51
C PHE A 99 0.50 -21.18 -19.63
N GLU A 100 1.16 -21.65 -20.69
CA GLU A 100 0.55 -22.37 -21.80
C GLU A 100 1.39 -23.61 -22.10
N LEU A 101 0.76 -24.78 -22.00
CA LEU A 101 1.42 -26.05 -22.29
C LEU A 101 1.52 -26.25 -23.80
N THR A 102 2.72 -26.58 -24.29
CA THR A 102 3.00 -26.81 -25.72
C THR A 102 2.97 -28.28 -26.13
N ARG A 103 3.19 -29.20 -25.19
CA ARG A 103 3.15 -30.66 -25.41
C ARG A 103 2.53 -31.35 -24.19
N SER A 104 1.56 -32.23 -24.42
CA SER A 104 0.89 -32.98 -23.36
C SER A 104 1.86 -33.92 -22.64
N LEU A 105 1.70 -34.05 -21.31
CA LEU A 105 2.38 -35.00 -20.44
C LEU A 105 1.42 -36.07 -19.87
N GLU A 106 0.32 -36.35 -20.57
CA GLU A 106 -0.73 -37.29 -20.12
C GLU A 106 -0.23 -38.72 -19.84
N GLU A 107 0.89 -39.13 -20.45
CA GLU A 107 1.57 -40.39 -20.16
C GLU A 107 2.11 -40.45 -18.71
N TYR A 108 2.44 -39.30 -18.13
CA TYR A 108 3.15 -39.20 -16.84
C TYR A 108 2.29 -38.63 -15.71
N THR A 109 1.26 -37.84 -16.02
CA THR A 109 0.46 -37.15 -15.01
C THR A 109 -0.98 -36.96 -15.46
N THR A 110 -1.89 -36.92 -14.49
CA THR A 110 -3.30 -36.59 -14.68
C THR A 110 -3.61 -35.11 -14.46
N ALA A 111 -2.63 -34.31 -14.01
CA ALA A 111 -2.82 -32.90 -13.71
C ALA A 111 -3.26 -32.11 -14.96
N LYS A 112 -4.41 -31.45 -14.92
CA LYS A 112 -4.98 -30.79 -16.11
C LYS A 112 -4.10 -29.68 -16.67
N VAL A 113 -3.40 -28.95 -15.79
CA VAL A 113 -2.42 -27.94 -16.17
C VAL A 113 -1.25 -28.50 -17.01
N LEU A 114 -0.98 -29.80 -16.95
CA LEU A 114 0.10 -30.47 -17.68
C LEU A 114 -0.39 -31.48 -18.75
N THR A 115 -1.69 -31.55 -19.00
CA THR A 115 -2.28 -32.45 -20.01
C THR A 115 -3.07 -31.70 -21.08
N GLU A 116 -3.68 -30.55 -20.76
CA GLU A 116 -4.44 -29.76 -21.73
C GLU A 116 -3.54 -28.76 -22.47
N VAL A 117 -3.20 -29.07 -23.73
CA VAL A 117 -2.37 -28.21 -24.61
C VAL A 117 -3.13 -26.95 -25.04
N GLY A 118 -2.44 -25.80 -25.07
CA GLY A 118 -3.00 -24.51 -25.51
C GLY A 118 -3.89 -23.79 -24.48
N VAL A 119 -4.12 -24.39 -23.31
CA VAL A 119 -4.88 -23.74 -22.23
C VAL A 119 -4.00 -22.71 -21.52
N LYS A 120 -4.47 -21.45 -21.49
CA LYS A 120 -3.82 -20.36 -20.76
C LYS A 120 -4.21 -20.39 -19.29
N THR A 121 -3.33 -20.92 -18.46
CA THR A 121 -3.49 -20.95 -17.01
C THR A 121 -2.90 -19.67 -16.41
N PRO A 122 -3.68 -18.86 -15.66
CA PRO A 122 -3.13 -17.69 -14.98
C PRO A 122 -2.05 -18.10 -13.98
N VAL A 123 -0.98 -17.32 -13.91
CA VAL A 123 0.10 -17.54 -12.94
C VAL A 123 0.50 -16.24 -12.24
N PHE A 124 1.04 -16.39 -11.04
CA PHE A 124 1.77 -15.34 -10.34
C PHE A 124 3.16 -15.85 -9.98
N ALA A 125 4.19 -15.19 -10.48
CA ALA A 125 5.57 -15.49 -10.18
C ALA A 125 6.12 -14.52 -9.15
N ARG A 126 6.92 -15.03 -8.19
CA ARG A 126 7.70 -14.21 -7.26
C ARG A 126 9.18 -14.57 -7.33
N PHE A 127 10.00 -13.58 -7.60
CA PHE A 127 11.46 -13.67 -7.60
C PHE A 127 12.02 -13.05 -6.32
N SER A 128 13.10 -13.60 -5.78
CA SER A 128 13.67 -13.11 -4.52
C SER A 128 15.14 -13.47 -4.34
N THR A 129 15.87 -12.70 -3.53
CA THR A 129 17.12 -13.18 -2.89
C THR A 129 16.77 -14.14 -1.75
N VAL A 130 17.72 -14.59 -0.92
CA VAL A 130 17.47 -15.52 0.19
C VAL A 130 17.74 -14.88 1.55
N ALA A 131 18.97 -14.42 1.77
CA ALA A 131 19.46 -14.09 3.12
C ALA A 131 19.08 -12.67 3.59
N GLY A 132 18.96 -11.72 2.65
CA GLY A 132 18.65 -10.33 2.97
C GLY A 132 17.20 -10.10 3.40
N GLY A 133 17.00 -9.23 4.39
CA GLY A 133 15.68 -8.71 4.77
C GLY A 133 15.05 -7.83 3.68
N ALA A 134 13.81 -7.37 3.85
CA ALA A 134 13.04 -6.66 2.81
C ALA A 134 13.71 -5.39 2.25
N GLY A 135 14.60 -4.77 3.03
CA GLY A 135 15.38 -3.59 2.65
C GLY A 135 16.72 -3.86 1.94
N SER A 136 17.06 -5.11 1.66
CA SER A 136 18.34 -5.45 0.99
C SER A 136 18.35 -5.07 -0.49
N VAL A 137 19.55 -5.10 -1.09
CA VAL A 137 19.76 -4.86 -2.53
C VAL A 137 19.38 -6.09 -3.38
N ASP A 138 19.09 -5.88 -4.67
CA ASP A 138 18.69 -6.94 -5.61
C ASP A 138 19.87 -7.64 -6.31
N THR A 139 21.04 -6.98 -6.38
CA THR A 139 22.24 -7.49 -7.04
C THR A 139 23.34 -8.03 -6.11
N PRO A 140 23.06 -8.62 -4.92
CA PRO A 140 24.10 -9.28 -4.13
C PRO A 140 24.40 -10.66 -4.71
N ARG A 141 25.55 -11.23 -4.36
CA ARG A 141 25.81 -12.65 -4.59
C ARG A 141 24.96 -13.48 -3.62
N ASP A 142 23.96 -14.17 -4.14
CA ASP A 142 23.02 -14.99 -3.37
C ASP A 142 22.30 -15.98 -4.31
N VAL A 143 21.63 -17.00 -3.77
CA VAL A 143 20.67 -17.80 -4.54
C VAL A 143 19.45 -16.94 -4.87
N ARG A 144 18.74 -17.29 -5.95
CA ARG A 144 17.49 -16.62 -6.33
C ARG A 144 16.33 -17.60 -6.23
N GLY A 145 15.35 -17.24 -5.41
CA GLY A 145 14.07 -17.93 -5.38
C GLY A 145 13.26 -17.60 -6.63
N PHE A 146 12.61 -18.60 -7.19
CA PHE A 146 11.68 -18.49 -8.31
C PHE A 146 10.46 -19.35 -8.01
N ALA A 147 9.46 -18.74 -7.36
CA ALA A 147 8.21 -19.40 -7.03
C ALA A 147 7.13 -19.03 -8.05
N VAL A 148 6.45 -20.03 -8.62
CA VAL A 148 5.34 -19.85 -9.56
C VAL A 148 4.09 -20.51 -9.00
N LYS A 149 3.06 -19.69 -8.78
CA LYS A 149 1.71 -20.15 -8.41
C LYS A 149 0.87 -20.29 -9.67
N PHE A 150 0.33 -21.48 -9.91
CA PHE A 150 -0.59 -21.80 -10.98
C PHE A 150 -2.02 -21.81 -10.44
N TYR A 151 -2.88 -20.96 -11.01
CA TYR A 151 -4.30 -20.93 -10.68
C TYR A 151 -5.05 -21.91 -11.59
N THR A 152 -4.93 -23.21 -11.28
CA THR A 152 -5.52 -24.28 -12.10
C THR A 152 -7.01 -24.50 -11.77
N ARG A 153 -7.72 -25.22 -12.63
CA ARG A 153 -9.11 -25.63 -12.40
C ARG A 153 -9.26 -26.65 -11.26
N GLU A 154 -8.18 -27.36 -10.94
CA GLU A 154 -8.14 -28.44 -9.93
C GLU A 154 -7.52 -27.95 -8.61
N GLY A 155 -7.36 -26.63 -8.45
CA GLY A 155 -6.76 -26.00 -7.27
C GLY A 155 -5.46 -25.28 -7.58
N ASN A 156 -4.96 -24.53 -6.61
CA ASN A 156 -3.68 -23.84 -6.77
C ASN A 156 -2.54 -24.85 -6.68
N TRP A 157 -1.62 -24.80 -7.64
CA TRP A 157 -0.37 -25.54 -7.58
C TRP A 157 0.79 -24.57 -7.43
N ASP A 158 1.65 -24.77 -6.43
CA ASP A 158 2.81 -23.93 -6.15
C ASP A 158 4.10 -24.67 -6.49
N LEU A 159 4.77 -24.24 -7.56
CA LEU A 159 6.12 -24.69 -7.90
C LEU A 159 7.13 -23.72 -7.28
N VAL A 160 7.64 -24.08 -6.10
CA VAL A 160 8.56 -23.24 -5.31
C VAL A 160 10.00 -23.67 -5.57
N GLY A 161 10.63 -23.06 -6.59
CA GLY A 161 11.98 -23.39 -7.03
C GLY A 161 13.04 -22.33 -6.71
N ASN A 162 14.28 -22.63 -7.11
CA ASN A 162 15.44 -21.74 -7.10
C ASN A 162 16.06 -21.66 -8.50
N ASN A 163 16.98 -20.71 -8.70
CA ASN A 163 17.79 -20.60 -9.92
C ASN A 163 18.97 -21.60 -10.00
N ILE A 164 19.06 -22.51 -9.03
CA ILE A 164 20.06 -23.58 -8.98
C ILE A 164 19.34 -24.94 -8.88
N PRO A 165 19.90 -26.02 -9.47
CA PRO A 165 19.26 -27.33 -9.48
C PRO A 165 19.56 -28.21 -8.24
N VAL A 166 20.32 -27.68 -7.28
CA VAL A 166 20.72 -28.37 -6.04
C VAL A 166 20.49 -27.46 -4.84
N PHE A 167 20.61 -28.02 -3.63
CA PHE A 167 20.56 -27.24 -2.39
C PHE A 167 21.82 -27.50 -1.53
N PHE A 168 22.02 -26.68 -0.50
CA PHE A 168 23.24 -26.70 0.31
C PHE A 168 23.35 -27.91 1.24
N ILE A 169 22.20 -28.45 1.66
CA ILE A 169 22.08 -29.52 2.66
C ILE A 169 21.17 -30.62 2.14
N GLN A 170 21.26 -31.80 2.77
CA GLN A 170 20.41 -32.96 2.47
C GLN A 170 19.38 -33.24 3.57
N ASP A 171 19.70 -32.87 4.82
CA ASP A 171 18.85 -32.92 6.02
C ASP A 171 19.24 -31.72 6.92
#